data_AF-A0A349KKU1-F1
#
_entry.id   AF-A0A349KKU1-F1
#
_cell.length_a   1.000
_cell.length_b   1.000
_cell.length_c   1.000
_cell.angle_alpha   90.00
_cell.angle_beta   90.00
_cell.angle_gamma   90.00
#
_symmetry.space_group_name_H-M   'P 1'
#
loop_
_entity.id
_entity.type
_entity.pdbx_description
1 polymer ?
#
loop_
_entity_poly.entity_id
_entity_poly.type
_entity_poly.pdbx_seq_one_letter_code
_entity_poly.pdbx_strand_id
1 'polypeptide(L)'
;MNKLDSSNKGADRSQLATDLLKQIGVDEKVIQTGDLIVSSPVDGLPLGQVKTSSAAAVDSAIAQSVQAYEQWKTVPAPRRGELIRVFGNKLREHKQTLGALVTMECGKIYQEALGEVQEMID
;
A
#
# COMPACT_ATOMS: atom_id res chain seq x y z
N MET A 1 -25.00 -23.38 18.02
CA MET A 1 -24.91 -22.05 17.40
C MET A 1 -23.68 -21.34 17.99
N ASN A 2 -22.48 -21.61 17.46
CA ASN A 2 -21.24 -21.08 18.03
C ASN A 2 -21.07 -19.62 17.60
N LYS A 3 -21.15 -18.69 18.55
CA LYS A 3 -20.55 -17.35 18.42
C LYS A 3 -19.04 -17.54 18.38
N LEU A 4 -18.49 -17.84 17.21
CA LEU A 4 -17.05 -17.69 16.97
C LEU A 4 -16.76 -16.20 17.08
N ASP A 5 -16.03 -15.90 18.15
CA ASP A 5 -15.58 -14.61 18.61
C ASP A 5 -15.12 -13.68 17.47
N SER A 6 -15.91 -12.63 17.22
CA SER A 6 -15.59 -11.57 16.27
C SER A 6 -14.28 -10.85 16.62
N SER A 7 -13.84 -10.91 17.88
CA SER A 7 -12.59 -10.31 18.35
C SER A 7 -11.36 -11.02 17.80
N ASN A 8 -11.42 -12.34 17.58
CA ASN A 8 -10.29 -13.12 17.09
C ASN A 8 -10.06 -12.95 15.58
N LYS A 9 -11.14 -12.73 14.80
CA LYS A 9 -11.04 -12.50 13.36
C LYS A 9 -10.41 -11.15 13.00
N GLY A 10 -10.66 -10.12 13.81
CA GLY A 10 -10.07 -8.80 13.60
C GLY A 10 -8.54 -8.81 13.79
N ALA A 11 -8.06 -9.51 14.81
CA ALA A 11 -6.63 -9.69 15.05
C ALA A 11 -5.94 -10.44 13.90
N ASP A 12 -6.60 -11.47 13.36
CA ASP A 12 -6.11 -12.24 12.20
C ASP A 12 -5.97 -11.36 10.94
N ARG A 13 -6.95 -10.50 10.66
CA ARG A 13 -6.90 -9.55 9.51
C ARG A 13 -5.77 -8.53 9.60
N SER A 14 -5.62 -7.89 10.75
CA SER A 14 -4.55 -6.92 10.97
C SER A 14 -3.16 -7.56 10.90
N GLN A 15 -3.01 -8.79 11.41
CA GLN A 15 -1.76 -9.53 11.31
C GLN A 15 -1.44 -9.92 9.86
N LEU A 16 -2.43 -10.43 9.11
CA LEU A 16 -2.26 -10.75 7.70
C LEU A 16 -1.85 -9.52 6.87
N ALA A 17 -2.50 -8.37 7.10
CA ALA A 17 -2.13 -7.11 6.43
C ALA A 17 -0.68 -6.71 6.78
N THR A 18 -0.28 -6.83 8.04
CA THR A 18 1.09 -6.57 8.49
C THR A 18 2.10 -7.50 7.79
N ASP A 19 1.80 -8.79 7.69
CA ASP A 19 2.70 -9.77 7.08
C ASP A 19 2.86 -9.52 5.57
N LEU A 20 1.78 -9.15 4.87
CA LEU A 20 1.83 -8.79 3.46
C LEU A 20 2.63 -7.50 3.23
N LEU A 21 2.49 -6.50 4.10
CA LEU A 21 3.28 -5.26 4.03
C LEU A 21 4.78 -5.53 4.27
N LYS A 22 5.13 -6.41 5.21
CA LYS A 22 6.51 -6.84 5.45
C LYS A 22 7.12 -7.52 4.23
N GLN A 23 6.35 -8.35 3.52
CA GLN A 23 6.82 -9.04 2.30
C GLN A 23 7.24 -8.06 1.19
N ILE A 24 6.68 -6.86 1.16
CA ILE A 24 7.04 -5.79 0.19
C ILE A 24 7.97 -4.73 0.79
N GLY A 25 8.52 -4.97 1.99
CA GLY A 25 9.53 -4.12 2.63
C GLY A 25 8.98 -2.90 3.37
N VAL A 26 7.67 -2.86 3.69
CA VAL A 26 7.07 -1.80 4.49
C VAL A 26 7.22 -2.12 5.98
N ASP A 27 7.68 -1.14 6.76
CA ASP A 27 7.77 -1.24 8.23
C ASP A 27 6.36 -1.30 8.84
N GLU A 28 6.11 -2.28 9.71
CA GLU A 28 4.84 -2.48 10.39
C GLU A 28 4.39 -1.26 11.20
N LYS A 29 5.33 -0.44 11.67
CA LYS A 29 5.03 0.78 12.43
C LYS A 29 4.18 1.76 11.64
N VAL A 30 4.25 1.73 10.31
CA VAL A 30 3.48 2.60 9.41
C VAL A 30 1.97 2.40 9.58
N ILE A 31 1.55 1.17 9.89
CA ILE A 31 0.13 0.80 10.06
C ILE A 31 -0.24 0.46 11.52
N GLN A 32 0.61 0.78 12.49
CA GLN A 32 0.35 0.52 13.91
C GLN A 32 0.29 1.79 14.76
N THR A 33 0.77 2.93 14.25
CA THR A 33 1.03 4.15 15.06
C THR A 33 0.20 5.37 14.63
N GLY A 34 -0.91 5.12 13.94
CA GLY A 34 -1.79 6.13 13.37
C GLY A 34 -2.97 6.57 14.24
N ASP A 35 -3.67 7.59 13.74
CA ASP A 35 -4.92 8.13 14.28
C ASP A 35 -6.13 7.79 13.39
N LEU A 36 -5.91 7.27 12.18
CA LEU A 36 -6.95 6.81 11.27
C LEU A 36 -6.98 5.27 11.21
N ILE A 37 -8.08 4.68 11.69
CA ILE A 37 -8.32 3.24 11.58
C ILE A 37 -8.73 2.91 10.14
N VAL A 38 -7.96 2.03 9.49
CA VAL A 38 -8.30 1.44 8.19
C VAL A 38 -8.99 0.12 8.43
N SER A 39 -10.16 -0.08 7.82
CA SER A 39 -10.96 -1.30 7.97
C SER A 39 -11.34 -1.86 6.61
N SER A 40 -11.47 -3.19 6.52
CA SER A 40 -11.89 -3.84 5.27
C SER A 40 -13.37 -3.57 5.00
N PRO A 41 -13.75 -3.18 3.77
CA PRO A 41 -15.16 -3.06 3.40
C PRO A 41 -15.87 -4.43 3.29
N VAL A 42 -15.12 -5.53 3.26
CA VAL A 42 -15.68 -6.90 3.12
C VAL A 42 -16.40 -7.36 4.39
N ASP A 43 -15.81 -7.07 5.56
CA ASP A 43 -16.28 -7.57 6.86
C ASP A 43 -16.27 -6.51 7.97
N GLY A 44 -15.82 -5.28 7.67
CA GLY A 44 -15.72 -4.18 8.63
C GLY A 44 -14.58 -4.33 9.64
N LEU A 45 -13.73 -5.35 9.52
CA LEU A 45 -12.66 -5.61 10.47
C LEU A 45 -11.45 -4.69 10.22
N PRO A 46 -10.73 -4.27 11.29
CA PRO A 46 -9.57 -3.41 11.15
C PRO A 46 -8.42 -4.13 10.44
N LEU A 47 -7.74 -3.40 9.56
CA LEU A 47 -6.49 -3.79 8.89
C LEU A 47 -5.27 -3.15 9.54
N GLY A 48 -5.43 -1.95 10.11
CA GLY A 48 -4.36 -1.20 10.77
C GLY A 48 -4.76 0.24 11.08
N GLN A 49 -3.81 1.02 11.57
CA GLN A 49 -3.94 2.43 11.89
C GLN A 49 -2.84 3.24 11.20
N VAL A 50 -3.22 4.15 10.32
CA VAL A 50 -2.30 5.02 9.58
C VAL A 50 -2.33 6.43 10.13
N LYS A 51 -1.18 7.11 10.07
CA LYS A 51 -1.07 8.49 10.54
C LYS A 51 -1.59 9.46 9.49
N THR A 52 -2.48 10.36 9.87
CA THR A 52 -2.93 11.45 9.01
C THR A 52 -1.86 12.54 8.87
N SER A 53 -1.79 13.13 7.68
CA SER A 53 -0.86 14.23 7.40
C SER A 53 -1.48 15.57 7.81
N SER A 54 -0.70 16.41 8.49
CA SER A 54 -1.08 17.81 8.73
C SER A 54 -0.92 18.66 7.47
N ALA A 55 -1.60 19.81 7.40
CA ALA A 55 -1.45 20.76 6.29
C ALA A 55 0.03 21.14 6.07
N ALA A 56 0.76 21.44 7.14
CA ALA A 56 2.19 21.76 7.07
C ALA A 56 3.06 20.60 6.56
N ALA A 57 2.71 19.35 6.88
CA ALA A 57 3.41 18.18 6.36
C ALA A 57 3.16 18.01 4.85
N VAL A 58 1.94 18.28 4.40
CA VAL A 58 1.58 18.29 2.97
C VAL A 58 2.34 19.38 2.22
N ASP A 59 2.36 20.61 2.75
CA ASP A 59 3.11 21.73 2.15
C ASP A 59 4.61 21.40 2.00
N SER A 60 5.19 20.78 3.04
CA SER A 60 6.58 20.31 3.03
C SER A 60 6.81 19.22 1.97
N ALA A 61 5.91 18.25 1.84
CA ALA A 61 6.02 17.20 0.82
C ALA A 61 5.91 17.77 -0.60
N ILE A 62 5.04 18.77 -0.82
CA ILE A 62 4.92 19.48 -2.09
C ILE A 62 6.23 20.21 -2.41
N ALA A 63 6.77 20.98 -1.47
CA ALA A 63 8.04 21.70 -1.66
C ALA A 63 9.19 20.74 -2.00
N GLN A 64 9.28 19.59 -1.33
CA GLN A 64 10.27 18.55 -1.63
C GLN A 64 10.09 17.95 -3.03
N SER A 65 8.84 17.69 -3.45
CA SER A 65 8.57 17.15 -4.79
C SER A 65 8.99 18.12 -5.90
N VAL A 66 8.78 19.43 -5.71
CA VAL A 66 9.24 20.47 -6.63
C VAL A 66 10.77 20.49 -6.72
N GLN A 67 11.47 20.40 -5.59
CA GLN A 67 12.94 20.33 -5.58
C GLN A 67 13.48 19.07 -6.29
N ALA A 68 12.84 17.92 -6.04
CA ALA A 68 13.19 16.66 -6.71
C ALA A 68 12.95 16.75 -8.22
N TYR A 69 11.84 17.37 -8.64
CA TYR A 69 11.53 17.60 -10.06
C TYR A 69 12.60 18.42 -10.77
N GLU A 70 13.09 19.50 -10.16
CA GLU A 70 14.14 20.34 -10.74
C GLU A 70 15.41 19.56 -11.06
N GLN A 71 15.74 18.55 -10.26
CA GLN A 71 16.85 17.62 -10.52
C GLN A 71 16.45 16.56 -11.55
N TRP A 72 15.31 15.90 -11.35
CA TRP A 72 14.85 14.77 -12.15
C TRP A 72 14.62 15.13 -13.63
N LYS A 73 14.15 16.35 -13.92
CA LYS A 73 13.93 16.81 -15.30
C LYS A 73 15.22 16.87 -16.13
N THR A 74 16.38 16.99 -15.47
CA THR A 74 17.70 17.00 -16.14
C THR A 74 18.24 15.60 -16.42
N VAL A 75 17.68 14.56 -15.81
CA VAL A 75 18.11 13.16 -16.00
C VAL A 75 17.74 12.71 -17.42
N PRO A 76 18.66 12.13 -18.21
CA PRO A 76 18.36 11.68 -19.57
C PRO A 76 17.21 10.68 -19.64
N ALA A 77 16.36 10.80 -20.67
CA ALA A 77 15.17 9.95 -20.83
C ALA A 77 15.45 8.44 -20.71
N PRO A 78 16.52 7.87 -21.29
CA PRO A 78 16.83 6.45 -21.11
C PRO A 78 17.11 6.05 -19.66
N ARG A 79 17.74 6.93 -18.87
CA ARG A 79 18.01 6.68 -17.44
C ARG A 79 16.76 6.77 -16.59
N ARG A 80 15.82 7.67 -16.94
CA ARG A 80 14.50 7.71 -16.29
C ARG A 80 13.70 6.45 -16.60
N GLY A 81 13.72 6.00 -17.86
CA GLY A 81 13.08 4.75 -18.28
C GLY A 81 13.63 3.52 -17.55
N GLU A 82 14.93 3.48 -17.28
CA GLU A 82 15.53 2.39 -16.50
C GLU A 82 14.99 2.33 -15.06
N LEU A 83 14.78 3.46 -14.40
CA LEU A 83 14.15 3.48 -13.07
C LEU A 83 12.72 2.91 -13.13
N ILE A 84 11.93 3.33 -14.12
CA ILE A 84 10.56 2.82 -14.31
C ILE A 84 10.57 1.31 -14.61
N ARG A 85 11.51 0.83 -15.43
CA ARG A 85 11.67 -0.60 -15.73
C ARG A 85 11.98 -1.40 -14.46
N VAL A 86 12.89 -0.91 -13.61
CA VAL A 86 13.21 -1.55 -12.33
C VAL A 86 12.00 -1.55 -11.40
N PHE A 87 11.25 -0.44 -11.34
CA PHE A 87 10.01 -0.36 -10.55
C PHE A 87 8.95 -1.35 -11.04
N GLY A 88 8.72 -1.46 -12.35
CA GLY A 88 7.80 -2.45 -12.94
C GLY A 88 8.21 -3.89 -12.63
N ASN A 89 9.51 -4.19 -12.55
CA ASN A 89 9.99 -5.52 -12.11
C ASN A 89 9.66 -5.79 -10.64
N LYS A 90 9.76 -4.78 -9.77
CA LYS A 90 9.36 -4.92 -8.35
C LYS A 90 7.84 -5.11 -8.20
N LEU A 91 7.04 -4.40 -8.99
CA LEU A 91 5.60 -4.65 -9.04
C LEU A 91 5.28 -6.08 -9.49
N ARG A 92 5.97 -6.58 -10.51
CA ARG A 92 5.82 -7.96 -11.00
C ARG A 92 6.22 -8.99 -9.95
N GLU A 93 7.33 -8.77 -9.25
CA GLU A 93 7.81 -9.61 -8.14
C GLU A 93 6.77 -9.73 -7.03
N HIS A 94 6.09 -8.63 -6.70
CA HIS A 94 5.15 -8.55 -5.58
C HIS A 94 3.67 -8.55 -5.99
N LYS A 95 3.35 -8.92 -7.24
CA LYS A 95 2.01 -8.77 -7.82
C LYS A 95 0.91 -9.43 -6.97
N GLN A 96 1.17 -10.64 -6.48
CA GLN A 96 0.22 -11.39 -5.67
C GLN A 96 -0.02 -10.73 -4.31
N THR A 97 1.06 -10.28 -3.65
CA THR A 97 1.00 -9.59 -2.36
C THR A 97 0.26 -8.26 -2.47
N LEU A 98 0.55 -7.47 -3.50
CA LEU A 98 -0.15 -6.21 -3.79
C LEU A 98 -1.64 -6.45 -4.11
N GLY A 99 -1.95 -7.45 -4.93
CA GLY A 99 -3.34 -7.81 -5.24
C GLY A 99 -4.13 -8.26 -3.99
N ALA A 100 -3.49 -8.96 -3.06
CA ALA A 100 -4.10 -9.36 -1.79
C ALA A 100 -4.38 -8.14 -0.89
N LEU A 101 -3.44 -7.19 -0.81
CA LEU A 101 -3.65 -5.93 -0.08
C LEU A 101 -4.81 -5.12 -0.66
N VAL A 102 -4.83 -4.91 -1.99
CA VAL A 102 -5.91 -4.20 -2.68
C VAL A 102 -7.27 -4.88 -2.47
N THR A 103 -7.32 -6.21 -2.49
CA THR A 103 -8.53 -6.98 -2.19
C THR A 103 -9.05 -6.69 -0.78
N MET A 104 -8.16 -6.67 0.21
CA MET A 104 -8.56 -6.43 1.61
C MET A 104 -8.99 -5.00 1.86
N GLU A 105 -8.29 -4.02 1.29
CA GLU A 105 -8.52 -2.60 1.53
C GLU A 105 -9.71 -2.06 0.73
N CYS A 106 -9.87 -2.50 -0.53
CA CYS A 106 -10.88 -1.97 -1.44
C CYS A 106 -12.09 -2.91 -1.61
N GLY A 107 -12.00 -4.17 -1.17
CA GLY A 107 -13.10 -5.15 -1.24
C GLY A 107 -13.40 -5.71 -2.63
N LYS A 108 -12.56 -5.41 -3.62
CA LYS A 108 -12.66 -5.99 -4.97
C LYS A 108 -12.21 -7.44 -4.99
N ILE A 109 -12.71 -8.22 -5.96
CA ILE A 109 -12.32 -9.63 -6.07
C ILE A 109 -10.84 -9.75 -6.42
N TYR A 110 -10.17 -10.79 -5.93
CA TYR A 110 -8.73 -10.95 -6.09
C TYR A 110 -8.24 -10.90 -7.54
N GLN A 111 -9.01 -11.43 -8.50
CA GLN A 111 -8.66 -11.35 -9.92
C GLN A 111 -8.70 -9.93 -10.49
N GLU A 112 -9.63 -9.09 -10.02
CA GLU A 112 -9.68 -7.68 -10.42
C GLU A 112 -8.50 -6.91 -9.82
N ALA A 113 -8.18 -7.15 -8.55
CA ALA A 113 -7.02 -6.57 -7.90
C ALA A 113 -5.69 -6.97 -8.57
N LEU A 114 -5.56 -8.23 -9.02
CA LEU A 114 -4.43 -8.68 -9.84
C LEU A 114 -4.38 -8.00 -11.21
N GLY A 115 -5.54 -7.67 -11.78
CA GLY A 115 -5.65 -6.88 -13.01
C GLY A 115 -5.14 -5.45 -12.81
N GLU A 116 -5.57 -4.79 -11.73
CA GLU A 116 -5.11 -3.44 -11.38
C GLU A 116 -3.59 -3.36 -11.21
N VAL A 117 -2.99 -4.34 -10.51
CA VAL A 117 -1.51 -4.39 -10.41
C VAL A 117 -0.85 -4.71 -11.77
N GLN A 118 -1.53 -5.44 -12.65
CA GLN A 118 -1.03 -5.66 -14.02
C GLN A 118 -1.01 -4.36 -14.83
N GLU A 119 -2.06 -3.53 -14.70
CA GLU A 119 -2.11 -2.21 -15.35
C GLU A 119 -0.99 -1.28 -14.86
N MET A 120 -0.52 -1.43 -13.61
CA MET A 120 0.65 -0.70 -13.11
C MET A 120 1.98 -1.21 -13.70
N ILE A 121 2.02 -2.45 -14.17
CA ILE A 121 3.22 -3.11 -14.72
C ILE A 121 3.36 -2.83 -16.23
N ASP A 122 2.25 -2.76 -16.94
CA ASP A 122 2.16 -2.61 -18.40
C ASP A 122 2.49 -1.18 -18.87
#